data_AF-A0A8S3TYM7-F1
#
_entry.id   AF-A0A8S3TYM7-F1
#
_cell.length_a   1.000
_cell.length_b   1.000
_cell.length_c   1.000
_cell.angle_alpha   90.00
_cell.angle_beta   90.00
_cell.angle_gamma   90.00
#
_symmetry.space_group_name_H-M   'P 1'
#
loop_
_entity.id
_entity.type
_entity.pdbx_description
1 polymer ?
#
loop_
_entity_poly.entity_id
_entity_poly.type
_entity_poly.pdbx_seq_one_letter_code
_entity_poly.pdbx_strand_id
1 'polypeptide(L)'
;MASGQRLFLLSIVTLKTLGLVIENTFTTPKIEHIYLLNFADVWQYVVDINQYGLDLSGITTLTFEVKACHDATIIMSNSDDGNSSKPIYQFIIGGWGNKKSAIQRRRDYSLTPGTYQTFEFDTLGLCQCAEYRPFWISTTNGVLMIGKGFIIGTNVVAEWTDPNPFTVRRIGIYTNIWRTGVWKVQIEAVN
;
A
#
# COMPACT_ATOMS: atom_id res chain seq x y z
N MET A 1 22.31 10.37 -23.42
CA MET A 1 21.02 11.10 -23.36
C MET A 1 19.95 10.07 -23.01
N ALA A 2 19.59 9.95 -21.74
CA ALA A 2 18.52 9.04 -21.32
C ALA A 2 17.19 9.75 -21.53
N SER A 3 16.39 9.22 -22.46
CA SER A 3 15.01 9.65 -22.70
C SER A 3 14.16 9.33 -21.47
N GLY A 4 13.92 10.33 -20.62
CA GLY A 4 13.03 10.20 -19.47
C GLY A 4 11.60 9.95 -19.93
N GLN A 5 11.13 8.71 -19.79
CA GLN A 5 9.70 8.41 -19.89
C GLN A 5 9.01 9.08 -18.70
N ARG A 6 8.20 10.11 -18.97
CA ARG A 6 7.33 10.72 -17.98
C ARG A 6 6.23 9.73 -17.60
N LEU A 7 6.12 9.40 -16.32
CA LEU A 7 4.92 8.77 -15.76
C LEU A 7 3.74 9.74 -15.94
N PHE A 8 2.64 9.27 -16.53
CA PHE A 8 1.37 9.98 -16.51
C PHE A 8 0.56 9.46 -15.33
N LEU A 9 0.50 10.23 -14.24
CA LEU A 9 -0.43 10.00 -13.14
C LEU A 9 -1.77 10.65 -13.55
N LEU A 10 -2.82 9.86 -13.73
CA LEU A 10 -4.18 10.40 -13.85
C LEU A 10 -4.91 10.15 -12.53
N SER A 11 -5.02 11.21 -11.74
CA SER A 11 -5.71 11.23 -10.45
C SER A 11 -7.03 11.95 -10.62
N ILE A 12 -8.14 11.27 -10.33
CA ILE A 12 -9.45 11.91 -10.19
C ILE A 12 -9.77 11.94 -8.70
N VAL A 13 -9.81 13.14 -8.14
CA VAL A 13 -10.18 13.37 -6.75
C VAL A 13 -11.64 13.80 -6.73
N THR A 14 -12.50 13.01 -6.08
CA THR A 14 -13.92 13.35 -5.93
C THR A 14 -14.28 13.48 -4.46
N LEU A 15 -14.85 14.63 -4.08
CA LEU A 15 -15.44 14.84 -2.76
C LEU A 15 -16.83 14.19 -2.73
N LYS A 16 -17.06 13.26 -1.80
CA LYS A 16 -18.38 12.71 -1.50
C LYS A 16 -18.83 13.17 -0.12
N THR A 17 -20.13 13.14 0.11
CA THR A 17 -20.79 13.55 1.37
C THR A 17 -20.33 12.79 2.62
N LEU A 18 -19.53 11.72 2.48
CA LEU A 18 -19.02 10.88 3.57
C LEU A 18 -17.49 10.66 3.52
N GLY A 19 -16.72 11.35 2.66
CA GLY A 19 -15.26 11.21 2.62
C GLY A 19 -14.60 11.54 1.29
N LEU A 20 -13.27 11.47 1.27
CA LEU A 20 -12.46 11.63 0.05
C LEU A 20 -12.33 10.29 -0.67
N VAL A 21 -12.65 10.24 -1.97
CA VAL A 21 -12.29 9.12 -2.85
C VAL A 21 -11.23 9.57 -3.82
N ILE A 22 -10.07 8.94 -3.74
CA ILE A 22 -8.96 9.14 -4.68
C ILE A 22 -8.98 7.97 -5.66
N GLU A 23 -9.29 8.24 -6.93
CA GLU A 23 -9.18 7.29 -8.03
C GLU A 23 -7.87 7.50 -8.79
N ASN A 24 -7.00 6.48 -8.79
CA ASN A 24 -5.71 6.53 -9.47
C ASN A 24 -5.47 5.27 -10.31
N THR A 25 -4.99 5.44 -11.54
CA THR A 25 -4.48 4.35 -12.40
C THR A 25 -2.95 4.42 -12.45
N PHE A 26 -2.28 3.30 -12.16
CA PHE A 26 -0.82 3.20 -12.24
C PHE A 26 -0.37 2.30 -13.38
N THR A 27 0.56 2.77 -14.20
CA THR A 27 1.31 1.94 -15.14
C THR A 27 2.79 2.16 -14.90
N THR A 28 3.47 1.17 -14.33
CA THR A 28 4.93 1.20 -14.18
C THR A 28 5.58 1.01 -15.55
N PRO A 29 6.55 1.85 -15.97
CA PRO A 29 7.15 1.81 -17.30
C PRO A 29 7.97 0.54 -17.56
N LYS A 30 8.13 0.21 -18.85
CA LYS A 30 8.91 -0.96 -19.29
C LYS A 30 10.41 -0.70 -19.27
N ILE A 31 11.11 -1.11 -18.21
CA ILE A 31 12.58 -1.08 -18.08
C ILE A 31 13.19 -2.45 -18.47
N GLU A 32 13.82 -2.52 -19.64
CA GLU A 32 14.31 -3.78 -20.25
C GLU A 32 15.63 -4.34 -19.66
N HIS A 33 16.20 -3.72 -18.61
CA HIS A 33 17.40 -4.23 -17.93
C HIS A 33 17.24 -4.16 -16.40
N ILE A 34 16.90 -5.30 -15.79
CA ILE A 34 16.72 -5.46 -14.33
C ILE A 34 17.98 -6.07 -13.74
N TYR A 35 19.04 -5.29 -13.60
CA TYR A 35 20.10 -5.59 -12.64
C TYR A 35 20.61 -4.25 -12.12
N LEU A 36 20.50 -4.04 -10.79
CA LEU A 36 20.99 -2.87 -10.04
C LEU A 36 20.11 -1.60 -10.08
N LEU A 37 18.86 -1.69 -9.62
CA LEU A 37 18.21 -0.50 -9.06
C LEU A 37 18.60 -0.40 -7.58
N ASN A 38 19.17 0.74 -7.18
CA ASN A 38 19.24 1.09 -5.77
C ASN A 38 17.80 1.21 -5.25
N PHE A 39 17.40 0.35 -4.32
CA PHE A 39 16.03 0.26 -3.80
C PHE A 39 15.57 1.46 -2.95
N ALA A 40 16.35 2.55 -2.93
CA ALA A 40 15.94 3.84 -2.37
C ALA A 40 14.76 4.48 -3.15
N ASP A 41 14.50 4.03 -4.38
CA ASP A 41 13.53 4.64 -5.28
C ASP A 41 12.11 4.04 -5.23
N VAL A 42 11.76 3.22 -4.24
CA VAL A 42 10.38 2.66 -4.14
C VAL A 42 9.34 3.77 -4.08
N TRP A 43 9.65 4.90 -3.45
CA TRP A 43 8.78 6.07 -3.39
C TRP A 43 8.38 6.64 -4.75
N GLN A 44 9.20 6.52 -5.80
CA GLN A 44 8.84 7.07 -7.11
C GLN A 44 7.62 6.36 -7.75
N TYR A 45 7.28 5.16 -7.24
CA TYR A 45 6.14 4.37 -7.69
C TYR A 45 5.03 4.28 -6.64
N VAL A 46 5.26 4.84 -5.45
CA VAL A 46 4.27 4.93 -4.38
C VAL A 46 3.51 6.23 -4.55
N VAL A 47 2.19 6.15 -4.61
CA VAL A 47 1.38 7.35 -4.42
C VAL A 47 1.27 7.62 -2.94
N ASP A 48 1.99 8.65 -2.52
CA ASP A 48 1.81 9.28 -1.22
C ASP A 48 0.42 9.92 -1.17
N ILE A 49 -0.44 9.43 -0.29
CA ILE A 49 -1.80 9.93 -0.13
C ILE A 49 -1.78 11.30 0.59
N ASN A 50 -0.79 11.55 1.45
CA ASN A 50 -0.68 12.81 2.17
C ASN A 50 -0.44 13.99 1.21
N GLN A 51 0.08 13.75 -0.01
CA GLN A 51 0.29 14.80 -1.02
C GLN A 51 -1.00 15.52 -1.45
N TYR A 52 -2.18 14.94 -1.19
CA TYR A 52 -3.48 15.55 -1.46
C TYR A 52 -3.94 16.52 -0.35
N GLY A 53 -3.05 16.92 0.55
CA GLY A 53 -3.34 17.86 1.65
C GLY A 53 -4.05 17.23 2.84
N LEU A 54 -4.00 15.90 2.96
CA LEU A 54 -4.59 15.16 4.06
C LEU A 54 -3.58 14.90 5.17
N ASP A 55 -3.96 15.23 6.41
CA ASP A 55 -3.25 14.72 7.58
C ASP A 55 -3.81 13.34 7.93
N LEU A 56 -2.95 12.32 7.76
CA LEU A 56 -3.26 10.93 8.07
C LEU A 56 -2.51 10.46 9.34
N SER A 57 -1.93 11.41 10.09
CA SER A 57 -1.23 11.12 11.32
C SER A 57 -2.18 10.49 12.34
N GLY A 58 -1.79 9.33 12.87
CA GLY A 58 -2.61 8.60 13.84
C GLY A 58 -3.75 7.78 13.22
N ILE A 59 -3.94 7.80 11.89
CA ILE A 59 -4.86 6.85 11.26
C ILE A 59 -4.33 5.43 11.44
N THR A 60 -5.16 4.58 12.03
CA THR A 60 -4.82 3.17 12.27
C THR A 60 -5.59 2.21 11.38
N THR A 61 -6.53 2.69 10.56
CA THR A 61 -7.34 1.84 9.68
C THR A 61 -7.50 2.47 8.30
N LEU A 62 -7.65 1.64 7.28
CA LEU A 62 -7.86 2.09 5.91
C LEU A 62 -8.79 1.14 5.19
N THR A 63 -9.82 1.68 4.55
CA THR A 63 -10.71 0.93 3.65
C THR A 63 -10.45 1.37 2.22
N PHE A 64 -10.37 0.41 1.30
CA PHE A 64 -10.08 0.68 -0.10
C PHE A 64 -10.64 -0.40 -1.01
N GLU A 65 -10.72 -0.07 -2.30
CA GLU A 65 -10.96 -1.02 -3.36
C GLU A 65 -9.78 -1.00 -4.31
N VAL A 66 -9.41 -2.17 -4.82
CA VAL A 66 -8.37 -2.29 -5.83
C VAL A 66 -8.83 -3.22 -6.94
N LYS A 67 -8.62 -2.77 -8.19
CA LYS A 67 -8.71 -3.59 -9.39
C LYS A 67 -7.30 -3.79 -9.92
N ALA A 68 -6.71 -4.95 -9.67
CA ALA A 68 -5.35 -5.31 -10.07
C ALA A 68 -5.26 -6.83 -10.23
N CYS A 69 -4.40 -7.34 -11.11
CA CYS A 69 -4.25 -8.78 -11.27
C CYS A 69 -3.58 -9.45 -10.06
N HIS A 70 -2.66 -8.73 -9.38
CA HIS A 70 -1.88 -9.19 -8.23
C HIS A 70 -1.00 -8.05 -7.67
N ASP A 71 -0.33 -8.29 -6.54
CA ASP A 71 0.63 -7.40 -5.86
C ASP A 71 0.07 -6.01 -5.48
N ALA A 72 -1.17 -5.96 -5.02
CA ALA A 72 -1.74 -4.74 -4.46
C ALA A 72 -1.10 -4.44 -3.10
N THR A 73 -0.38 -3.32 -2.98
CA THR A 73 0.44 -3.03 -1.80
C THR A 73 0.11 -1.70 -1.16
N ILE A 74 -0.01 -1.71 0.17
CA ILE A 74 -0.19 -0.51 1.00
C ILE A 74 1.01 -0.40 1.93
N ILE A 75 1.52 0.82 2.07
CA ILE A 75 2.60 1.16 2.99
C ILE A 75 2.06 2.16 4.01
N MET A 76 2.28 1.89 5.29
CA MET A 76 2.02 2.82 6.38
C MET A 76 3.35 3.14 7.07
N SER A 77 3.75 4.41 7.06
CA SER A 77 5.08 4.86 7.47
C SER A 77 5.02 5.76 8.71
N ASN A 78 6.06 5.67 9.55
CA ASN A 78 6.29 6.60 10.67
C ASN A 78 7.01 7.90 10.23
N SER A 79 7.32 8.08 8.95
CA SER A 79 7.94 9.31 8.46
C SER A 79 6.91 10.42 8.23
N ASP A 80 7.26 11.64 8.64
CA ASP A 80 6.49 12.86 8.38
C ASP A 80 6.79 13.49 7.01
N ASP A 81 7.95 13.18 6.43
CA ASP A 81 8.54 13.80 5.25
C ASP A 81 8.64 12.85 4.04
N GLY A 82 8.24 11.60 4.20
CA GLY A 82 8.42 10.53 3.19
C GLY A 82 9.85 9.97 3.17
N ASN A 83 10.69 10.30 4.15
CA ASN A 83 12.03 9.74 4.28
C ASN A 83 11.97 8.21 4.46
N SER A 84 12.79 7.52 3.66
CA SER A 84 12.91 6.06 3.62
C SER A 84 13.65 5.44 4.82
N SER A 85 14.14 6.25 5.76
CA SER A 85 14.90 5.81 6.94
C SER A 85 14.02 5.48 8.17
N LYS A 86 12.70 5.59 8.05
CA LYS A 86 11.74 5.35 9.15
C LYS A 86 11.05 4.00 8.99
N PRO A 87 10.60 3.40 10.10
CA PRO A 87 9.94 2.11 10.05
C PRO A 87 8.63 2.19 9.28
N ILE A 88 8.31 1.10 8.59
CA ILE A 88 7.10 0.95 7.79
C ILE A 88 6.41 -0.38 8.03
N TYR A 89 5.10 -0.34 7.86
CA TYR A 89 4.28 -1.51 7.66
C TYR A 89 3.97 -1.64 6.19
N GLN A 90 4.01 -2.86 5.69
CA GLN A 90 3.65 -3.17 4.32
C GLN A 90 2.63 -4.30 4.30
N PHE A 91 1.49 -4.03 3.67
CA PHE A 91 0.43 -4.99 3.45
C PHE A 91 0.45 -5.36 1.98
N ILE A 92 0.81 -6.60 1.66
CA ILE A 92 0.89 -7.14 0.30
C ILE A 92 -0.29 -8.07 0.09
N ILE A 93 -1.22 -7.69 -0.78
CA ILE A 93 -2.42 -8.47 -1.11
C ILE A 93 -2.24 -9.10 -2.48
N GLY A 94 -2.39 -10.42 -2.54
CA GLY A 94 -2.26 -11.18 -3.77
C GLY A 94 -0.85 -11.11 -4.37
N GLY A 95 0.18 -11.15 -3.54
CA GLY A 95 1.56 -11.29 -4.00
C GLY A 95 1.90 -12.64 -4.63
N TRP A 96 3.14 -12.79 -5.09
CA TRP A 96 3.67 -14.02 -5.72
C TRP A 96 2.77 -14.55 -6.85
N GLY A 97 2.26 -13.64 -7.69
CA GLY A 97 1.32 -13.97 -8.74
C GLY A 97 -0.06 -14.37 -8.20
N ASN A 98 -0.55 -13.65 -7.19
CA ASN A 98 -1.86 -13.86 -6.56
C ASN A 98 -2.01 -15.18 -5.78
N LYS A 99 -0.90 -15.73 -5.27
CA LYS A 99 -0.85 -17.02 -4.54
C LYS A 99 -0.62 -16.89 -3.05
N LYS A 100 -0.08 -15.74 -2.61
CA LYS A 100 0.26 -15.46 -1.22
C LYS A 100 -0.03 -14.00 -0.90
N SER A 101 -0.14 -13.69 0.37
CA SER A 101 -0.19 -12.33 0.86
C SER A 101 0.74 -12.22 2.06
N ALA A 102 1.11 -11.00 2.42
CA ALA A 102 2.03 -10.78 3.52
C ALA A 102 1.73 -9.50 4.28
N ILE A 103 2.03 -9.54 5.58
CA ILE A 103 2.18 -8.37 6.42
C ILE A 103 3.66 -8.28 6.78
N GLN A 104 4.26 -7.10 6.59
CA GLN A 104 5.66 -6.87 6.92
C GLN A 104 5.82 -5.67 7.82
N ARG A 105 6.75 -5.79 8.77
CA ARG A 105 7.32 -4.66 9.50
C ARG A 105 8.76 -4.50 9.07
N ARG A 106 9.13 -3.32 8.60
CA ARG A 106 10.50 -3.00 8.23
C ARG A 106 11.03 -1.87 9.08
N ARG A 107 12.33 -1.89 9.37
CA ARG A 107 13.04 -0.82 10.08
C ARG A 107 13.13 0.46 9.23
N ASP A 108 13.23 0.26 7.93
CA ASP A 108 13.37 1.26 6.87
C ASP A 108 12.92 0.63 5.54
N TYR A 109 13.10 1.32 4.43
CA TYR A 109 12.76 0.78 3.10
C TYR A 109 13.81 -0.20 2.55
N SER A 110 14.92 -0.43 3.27
CA SER A 110 15.96 -1.34 2.81
C SER A 110 15.44 -2.78 2.74
N LEU A 111 15.92 -3.50 1.72
CA LEU A 111 15.72 -4.94 1.55
C LEU A 111 16.83 -5.77 2.20
N THR A 112 17.70 -5.14 3.01
CA THR A 112 18.76 -5.85 3.72
C THR A 112 18.17 -6.95 4.61
N PRO A 113 18.65 -8.21 4.51
CA PRO A 113 18.19 -9.26 5.40
C PRO A 113 18.33 -8.88 6.87
N GLY A 114 17.30 -9.17 7.68
CA GLY A 114 17.27 -8.84 9.11
C GLY A 114 16.82 -7.41 9.44
N THR A 115 16.49 -6.57 8.46
CA THR A 115 15.84 -5.26 8.70
C THR A 115 14.32 -5.34 8.65
N TYR A 116 13.76 -6.50 8.30
CA TYR A 116 12.32 -6.72 8.21
C TYR A 116 11.87 -8.02 8.86
N GLN A 117 10.64 -8.01 9.37
CA GLN A 117 9.88 -9.18 9.81
C GLN A 117 8.72 -9.35 8.84
N THR A 118 8.48 -10.58 8.40
CA THR A 118 7.44 -10.91 7.43
C THR A 118 6.55 -12.01 7.99
N PHE A 119 5.25 -11.76 8.00
CA PHE A 119 4.21 -12.75 8.17
C PHE A 119 3.56 -13.03 6.81
N GLU A 120 3.94 -14.14 6.17
CA GLU A 120 3.37 -14.59 4.90
C GLU A 120 2.29 -15.64 5.15
N PHE A 121 1.23 -15.62 4.33
CA PHE A 121 0.16 -16.59 4.39
C PHE A 121 -0.38 -16.88 2.99
N ASP A 122 -0.86 -18.11 2.79
CA ASP A 122 -1.39 -18.54 1.50
C ASP A 122 -2.73 -17.86 1.21
N THR A 123 -2.86 -17.31 0.01
CA THR A 123 -4.08 -16.65 -0.45
C THR A 123 -4.27 -16.92 -1.92
N LEU A 124 -5.39 -17.53 -2.31
CA LEU A 124 -5.67 -17.79 -3.73
C LEU A 124 -6.61 -16.72 -4.28
N GLY A 125 -6.10 -15.94 -5.23
CA GLY A 125 -6.96 -15.12 -6.08
C GLY A 125 -7.62 -13.94 -5.38
N LEU A 126 -6.98 -13.33 -4.37
CA LEU A 126 -7.55 -12.15 -3.67
C LEU A 126 -7.70 -10.96 -4.63
N CYS A 127 -6.69 -10.71 -5.46
CA CYS A 127 -6.73 -9.68 -6.49
C CYS A 127 -7.51 -10.14 -7.74
N GLN A 128 -8.13 -9.21 -8.48
CA GLN A 128 -8.77 -9.47 -9.77
C GLN A 128 -8.50 -8.37 -10.80
N CYS A 129 -8.18 -8.79 -12.02
CA CYS A 129 -7.88 -7.88 -13.13
C CYS A 129 -9.11 -7.08 -13.59
N ALA A 130 -10.30 -7.68 -13.54
CA ALA A 130 -11.50 -7.17 -14.19
C ALA A 130 -12.45 -6.41 -13.25
N GLU A 131 -12.32 -6.58 -11.94
CA GLU A 131 -13.25 -6.03 -10.96
C GLU A 131 -12.51 -5.38 -9.79
N TYR A 132 -13.14 -4.34 -9.21
CA TYR A 132 -12.72 -3.81 -7.94
C TYR A 132 -13.06 -4.79 -6.83
N ARG A 133 -12.10 -5.04 -5.95
CA ARG A 133 -12.34 -5.80 -4.73
C ARG A 133 -12.11 -4.95 -3.50
N PRO A 134 -13.08 -4.91 -2.56
CA PRO A 134 -12.96 -4.14 -1.35
C PRO A 134 -12.16 -4.88 -0.28
N PHE A 135 -11.30 -4.13 0.41
CA PHE A 135 -10.49 -4.59 1.52
C PHE A 135 -10.43 -3.51 2.59
N TRP A 136 -10.07 -3.95 3.79
CA TRP A 136 -9.68 -3.07 4.87
C TRP A 136 -8.39 -3.58 5.52
N ILE A 137 -7.61 -2.66 6.07
CA ILE A 137 -6.44 -2.96 6.90
C ILE A 137 -6.52 -2.20 8.22
N SER A 138 -5.86 -2.73 9.25
CA SER A 138 -5.74 -2.09 10.57
C SER A 138 -4.33 -2.27 11.13
N THR A 139 -3.85 -1.31 11.89
CA THR A 139 -2.64 -1.34 12.73
C THR A 139 -2.96 -1.02 14.20
N THR A 140 -4.24 -1.06 14.56
CA THR A 140 -4.75 -0.60 15.85
C THR A 140 -4.12 -1.40 17.00
N ASN A 141 -3.59 -0.69 18.01
CA ASN A 141 -2.94 -1.28 19.18
C ASN A 141 -1.80 -2.26 18.84
N GLY A 142 -1.11 -2.05 17.72
CA GLY A 142 -0.01 -2.92 17.27
C GLY A 142 -0.47 -4.26 16.69
N VAL A 143 -1.78 -4.45 16.48
CA VAL A 143 -2.33 -5.62 15.81
C VAL A 143 -2.58 -5.27 14.35
N LEU A 144 -1.81 -5.89 13.46
CA LEU A 144 -1.89 -5.69 12.03
C LEU A 144 -2.87 -6.69 11.43
N MET A 145 -3.90 -6.18 10.76
CA MET A 145 -4.96 -7.00 10.19
C MET A 145 -5.21 -6.67 8.72
N ILE A 146 -5.62 -7.68 7.98
CA ILE A 146 -6.19 -7.56 6.64
C ILE A 146 -7.56 -8.24 6.65
N GLY A 147 -8.57 -7.61 6.08
CA GLY A 147 -9.87 -8.23 5.85
C GLY A 147 -10.50 -7.83 4.52
N LYS A 148 -11.54 -8.57 4.14
CA LYS A 148 -12.31 -8.32 2.90
C LYS A 148 -13.56 -7.49 3.18
N GLY A 149 -14.00 -6.73 2.19
CA GLY A 149 -15.18 -5.87 2.31
C GLY A 149 -14.86 -4.47 2.84
N PHE A 150 -15.91 -3.71 3.11
CA PHE A 150 -15.80 -2.31 3.57
C PHE A 150 -15.87 -2.17 5.10
N ILE A 151 -16.32 -3.22 5.81
CA ILE A 151 -16.58 -3.15 7.25
C ILE A 151 -15.37 -3.69 8.01
N ILE A 152 -14.66 -2.78 8.67
CA ILE A 152 -13.49 -3.09 9.51
C ILE A 152 -13.88 -4.13 10.58
N GLY A 153 -13.00 -5.11 10.79
CA GLY A 153 -13.20 -6.21 11.75
C GLY A 153 -14.02 -7.40 11.23
N THR A 154 -14.56 -7.33 10.00
CA THR A 154 -15.30 -8.44 9.39
C THR A 154 -14.50 -9.13 8.29
N ASN A 155 -14.77 -10.42 8.04
CA ASN A 155 -14.08 -11.21 7.02
C ASN A 155 -12.55 -11.11 7.10
N VAL A 156 -12.02 -11.23 8.32
CA VAL A 156 -10.58 -11.20 8.59
C VAL A 156 -9.88 -12.29 7.78
N VAL A 157 -8.83 -11.90 7.07
CA VAL A 157 -7.99 -12.79 6.27
C VAL A 157 -6.72 -13.15 7.03
N ALA A 158 -6.12 -12.17 7.71
CA ALA A 158 -4.89 -12.34 8.45
C ALA A 158 -4.81 -11.35 9.62
N GLU A 159 -4.12 -11.79 10.67
CA GLU A 159 -3.82 -11.01 11.87
C GLU A 159 -2.37 -11.32 12.28
N TRP A 160 -1.61 -10.27 12.60
CA TRP A 160 -0.24 -10.37 13.06
C TRP A 160 0.09 -9.25 14.05
N THR A 161 0.66 -9.59 15.20
CA THR A 161 0.99 -8.61 16.24
C THR A 161 2.45 -8.16 16.11
N ASP A 162 2.66 -6.85 16.01
CA ASP A 162 4.00 -6.25 16.08
C ASP A 162 4.46 -6.18 17.55
N PRO A 163 5.61 -6.77 17.93
CA PRO A 163 6.14 -6.67 19.29
C PRO A 163 6.63 -5.26 19.65
N ASN A 164 6.83 -4.36 18.69
CA ASN A 164 7.28 -2.99 18.92
C ASN A 164 6.59 -2.02 17.94
N PRO A 165 5.30 -1.71 18.17
CA PRO A 165 4.50 -0.92 17.25
C PRO A 165 4.91 0.55 17.19
N PHE A 166 4.58 1.21 16.07
CA PHE A 166 4.83 2.63 15.88
C PHE A 166 3.59 3.37 15.35
N THR A 167 3.54 4.68 15.57
CA THR A 167 2.46 5.54 15.08
C THR A 167 2.61 5.80 13.59
N VAL A 168 1.55 5.54 12.83
CA VAL A 168 1.48 5.86 11.40
C VAL A 168 1.35 7.37 11.22
N ARG A 169 2.13 7.92 10.29
CA ARG A 169 2.16 9.35 9.91
C ARG A 169 1.88 9.57 8.42
N ARG A 170 2.23 8.59 7.59
CA ARG A 170 1.98 8.64 6.14
C ARG A 170 1.46 7.32 5.58
N ILE A 171 0.66 7.42 4.52
CA ILE A 171 0.13 6.26 3.80
C ILE A 171 0.49 6.36 2.33
N GLY A 172 1.04 5.26 1.80
CA GLY A 172 1.34 5.09 0.40
C GLY A 172 0.65 3.88 -0.19
N ILE A 173 0.23 3.96 -1.45
CA ILE A 173 -0.31 2.81 -2.20
C ILE A 173 0.43 2.61 -3.50
N TYR A 174 0.59 1.34 -3.91
CA TYR A 174 1.11 1.00 -5.23
C TYR A 174 0.79 -0.43 -5.64
N THR A 175 0.85 -0.69 -6.93
CA THR A 175 1.00 -2.05 -7.48
C THR A 175 2.44 -2.25 -7.89
N ASN A 176 3.02 -3.42 -7.57
CA ASN A 176 4.44 -3.71 -7.80
C ASN A 176 4.86 -3.50 -9.27
N ILE A 177 6.17 -3.35 -9.50
CA ILE A 177 6.76 -3.06 -10.81
C ILE A 177 6.18 -4.04 -11.84
N TRP A 178 5.82 -3.52 -13.00
CA TRP A 178 5.24 -4.21 -14.17
C TRP A 178 3.74 -4.47 -14.10
N ARG A 179 3.06 -3.95 -13.08
CA ARG A 179 1.64 -4.20 -12.85
C ARG A 179 0.82 -2.93 -12.94
N THR A 180 -0.45 -3.12 -13.26
CA THR A 180 -1.44 -2.06 -13.28
C THR A 180 -2.48 -2.34 -12.22
N GLY A 181 -2.73 -1.33 -11.41
CA GLY A 181 -3.80 -1.30 -10.44
C GLY A 181 -4.58 -0.01 -10.59
N VAL A 182 -5.89 -0.11 -10.40
CA VAL A 182 -6.74 1.04 -10.18
C VAL A 182 -7.25 0.99 -8.75
N TRP A 183 -7.06 2.08 -8.01
CA TRP A 183 -7.32 2.15 -6.58
C TRP A 183 -8.41 3.16 -6.28
N LYS A 184 -9.26 2.83 -5.30
CA LYS A 184 -10.20 3.73 -4.64
C LYS A 184 -9.93 3.67 -3.16
N VAL A 185 -9.38 4.73 -2.59
CA VAL A 185 -9.13 4.78 -1.15
C VAL A 185 -10.21 5.62 -0.50
N GLN A 186 -10.83 5.09 0.57
CA GLN A 186 -11.79 5.80 1.39
C GLN A 186 -11.08 6.29 2.64
N ILE A 187 -11.10 7.59 2.86
CA ILE A 187 -10.49 8.23 4.02
C ILE A 187 -11.58 9.04 4.70
N GLU A 188 -11.92 8.63 5.91
CA GLU A 188 -12.71 9.44 6.83
C GLU A 188 -11.72 10.34 7.56
N ALA A 189 -11.62 11.60 7.12
CA ALA A 189 -10.81 12.58 7.83
C ALA A 189 -11.44 12.84 9.20
N VAL A 190 -10.64 12.72 10.26
CA VAL A 190 -11.05 13.16 11.60
C VAL A 190 -10.97 14.68 11.61
N ASN A 191 -12.10 15.36 11.79
CA ASN A 191 -12.17 16.82 11.94
C ASN A 191 -11.43 17.31 13.19
#